data_AF-A0A1S1LI39-F1
#
_entry.id   AF-A0A1S1LI39-F1
#
_cell.length_a   1.000
_cell.length_b   1.000
_cell.length_c   1.000
_cell.angle_alpha   90.00
_cell.angle_beta   90.00
_cell.angle_gamma   90.00
#
_symmetry.space_group_name_H-M   'P 1'
#
loop_
_entity.id
_entity.type
_entity.pdbx_description
1 polymer ?
#
loop_
_entity_poly.entity_id
_entity_poly.type
_entity_poly.pdbx_seq_one_letter_code
_entity_poly.pdbx_strand_id
1 'polypeptide(L)'
;MGQGQRPAPAAVVLDTCYYDKGHLNIGKVAGLASDLAKRNVKLWLPQQVVYEWAAHAWENFTDLHQASVRAAKAGLLAGALHAPAVEDIAAQLQKACQDIENVEVVPMDGGAAVAAIRDQILGTGPGALKQGVRTGASDSSWVRDALAHAKHDPERIVFLTKNSRDIEATFIAIGHGASAARIWTGGHSDMIKRLLAPAKPELKPAITASTALTLIASTLQRDVDAAAAADDRSGPPPAWIDVTDVEVGPTPNDGDDVYDLIDPRAEMGPWARFVDVPSVEVESVGTDTVLNYYVRLLTNVEVTGRQFDNDANTFFNAVTLYDRLLHVPFTAVLKDGQLANIHQLDTATSRPGQVRFSDGYDAYRWLYYEELSTWQDITIDLLPENTDGDMPTEFELRGPHGRTETASLSAPEGLAGDWTLRFHQTDMEIAAIYDSTVKVWLGRGESYDIRPPVSLSSQPPQGCGRYPEEPYTALAAVWAHLIAQPEEPQPAQTKTRA
;
A
#
# COMPACT_ATOMS: atom_id res chain seq x y z
N MET A 1 28.08 3.74 7.16
CA MET A 1 28.71 2.44 6.83
C MET A 1 27.92 1.86 5.67
N GLY A 2 28.56 1.54 4.56
CA GLY A 2 27.86 1.08 3.35
C GLY A 2 27.06 -0.18 3.65
N GLN A 3 25.78 -0.21 3.28
CA GLN A 3 25.00 -1.44 3.24
C GLN A 3 25.63 -2.31 2.14
N GLY A 4 26.62 -3.12 2.52
CA GLY A 4 27.15 -4.16 1.65
C GLY A 4 25.99 -5.05 1.24
N GLN A 5 25.81 -5.21 -0.07
CA GLN A 5 24.78 -6.06 -0.65
C GLN A 5 24.93 -7.47 -0.06
N ARG A 6 23.94 -7.91 0.73
CA ARG A 6 23.96 -9.24 1.36
C ARG A 6 23.97 -10.31 0.27
N PRO A 7 24.67 -11.44 0.46
CA PRO A 7 24.69 -12.52 -0.52
C PRO A 7 23.27 -13.07 -0.77
N ALA A 8 23.05 -13.55 -1.99
CA ALA A 8 21.82 -14.26 -2.33
C ALA A 8 21.66 -15.47 -1.38
N PRO A 9 20.46 -15.69 -0.80
CA PRO A 9 20.24 -16.81 0.09
C PRO A 9 20.27 -18.12 -0.71
N ALA A 10 20.72 -19.19 -0.07
CA ALA A 10 20.67 -20.54 -0.63
C ALA A 10 19.26 -21.14 -0.55
N ALA A 11 18.46 -20.73 0.45
CA ALA A 11 17.11 -21.24 0.62
C ALA A 11 16.14 -20.22 1.24
N VAL A 12 14.85 -20.47 1.04
CA VAL A 12 13.73 -19.84 1.76
C VAL A 12 13.06 -20.90 2.61
N VAL A 13 12.78 -20.60 3.87
CA VAL A 13 12.16 -21.50 4.84
C VAL A 13 10.72 -21.07 5.07
N LEU A 14 9.76 -21.94 4.78
CA LEU A 14 8.34 -21.62 4.87
C LEU A 14 7.77 -22.00 6.23
N ASP A 15 7.06 -21.06 6.85
CA ASP A 15 6.26 -21.25 8.04
C ASP A 15 4.78 -21.55 7.69
N THR A 16 4.06 -22.25 8.56
CA THR A 16 2.64 -22.60 8.34
C THR A 16 1.76 -21.37 8.18
N CYS A 17 1.98 -20.35 9.01
CA CYS A 17 1.13 -19.17 9.09
C CYS A 17 1.25 -18.24 7.87
N TYR A 18 2.20 -18.51 6.97
CA TYR A 18 2.44 -17.64 5.81
C TYR A 18 1.30 -17.68 4.79
N TYR A 19 0.70 -18.86 4.57
CA TYR A 19 -0.42 -19.07 3.65
C TYR A 19 -1.71 -19.41 4.39
N ASP A 20 -2.83 -18.90 3.88
CA ASP A 20 -4.19 -19.40 4.11
C ASP A 20 -4.51 -19.78 5.57
N LYS A 21 -4.13 -18.90 6.52
CA LYS A 21 -4.38 -19.07 7.97
C LYS A 21 -3.83 -20.38 8.56
N GLY A 22 -2.75 -20.93 8.00
CA GLY A 22 -2.15 -22.18 8.48
C GLY A 22 -2.59 -23.43 7.71
N HIS A 23 -3.43 -23.32 6.69
CA HIS A 23 -3.80 -24.48 5.86
C HIS A 23 -2.85 -24.67 4.68
N LEU A 24 -2.51 -25.92 4.38
CA LEU A 24 -1.70 -26.27 3.21
C LEU A 24 -2.46 -25.99 1.91
N ASN A 25 -1.85 -25.18 1.05
CA ASN A 25 -2.22 -25.04 -0.34
C ASN A 25 -1.06 -25.53 -1.22
N ILE A 26 -1.15 -26.79 -1.68
CA ILE A 26 -0.08 -27.43 -2.44
C ILE A 26 0.27 -26.68 -3.73
N GLY A 27 -0.72 -26.03 -4.37
CA GLY A 27 -0.51 -25.23 -5.58
C GLY A 27 0.32 -23.98 -5.30
N LYS A 28 0.07 -23.29 -4.18
CA LYS A 28 0.87 -22.13 -3.76
C LYS A 28 2.30 -22.51 -3.40
N VAL A 29 2.48 -23.64 -2.69
CA VAL A 29 3.82 -24.16 -2.37
C VAL A 29 4.59 -24.52 -3.65
N ALA A 30 3.96 -25.21 -4.59
CA ALA A 30 4.56 -25.56 -5.87
C ALA A 30 4.91 -24.33 -6.73
N GLY A 31 4.01 -23.34 -6.78
CA GLY A 31 4.25 -22.06 -7.47
C GLY A 31 5.47 -21.33 -6.89
N LEU A 32 5.52 -21.19 -5.55
CA LEU A 32 6.67 -20.59 -4.87
C LEU A 32 7.97 -21.36 -5.15
N ALA A 33 7.95 -22.69 -5.05
CA ALA A 33 9.12 -23.53 -5.29
C ALA A 33 9.65 -23.36 -6.73
N SER A 34 8.77 -23.30 -7.73
CA SER A 34 9.12 -23.04 -9.14
C SER A 34 9.76 -21.67 -9.32
N ASP A 35 9.20 -20.62 -8.70
CA ASP A 35 9.77 -19.28 -8.82
C ASP A 35 11.13 -19.14 -8.12
N LEU A 36 11.34 -19.84 -7.02
CA LEU A 36 12.64 -19.92 -6.36
C LEU A 36 13.65 -20.73 -7.19
N ALA A 37 13.20 -21.79 -7.87
CA ALA A 37 14.05 -22.64 -8.72
C ALA A 37 14.68 -21.82 -9.86
N LYS A 38 13.92 -20.92 -10.48
CA LYS A 38 14.40 -19.99 -11.53
C LYS A 38 15.58 -19.12 -11.08
N ARG A 39 15.84 -19.03 -9.77
CA ARG A 39 16.87 -18.20 -9.14
C ARG A 39 17.91 -19.03 -8.38
N ASN A 40 17.89 -20.35 -8.56
CA ASN A 40 18.78 -21.29 -7.86
C ASN A 40 18.66 -21.20 -6.32
N VAL A 41 17.45 -20.93 -5.82
CA VAL A 41 17.13 -20.91 -4.39
C VAL A 41 16.21 -22.08 -4.08
N LYS A 42 16.47 -22.83 -3.01
CA LYS A 42 15.63 -23.96 -2.57
C LYS A 42 14.47 -23.48 -1.71
N LEU A 43 13.34 -24.20 -1.76
CA LEU A 43 12.27 -24.04 -0.77
C LEU A 43 12.43 -25.13 0.30
N TRP A 44 12.67 -24.72 1.54
CA TRP A 44 12.77 -25.59 2.69
C TRP A 44 11.47 -25.61 3.48
N LEU A 45 10.97 -26.81 3.74
CA LEU A 45 9.79 -27.08 4.56
C LEU A 45 10.22 -27.83 5.81
N PRO A 46 10.26 -27.19 6.99
CA PRO A 46 10.53 -27.92 8.22
C PRO A 46 9.47 -29.01 8.46
N GLN A 47 9.88 -30.17 8.98
CA GLN A 47 8.96 -31.28 9.22
C GLN A 47 7.84 -30.92 10.22
N GLN A 48 8.10 -30.02 11.16
CA GLN A 48 7.13 -29.46 12.10
C GLN A 48 5.97 -28.76 11.38
N VAL A 49 6.26 -28.00 10.31
CA VAL A 49 5.28 -27.32 9.48
C VAL A 49 4.36 -28.32 8.78
N VAL A 50 4.92 -29.45 8.32
CA VAL A 50 4.14 -30.55 7.73
C VAL A 50 3.22 -31.19 8.76
N TYR A 51 3.69 -31.40 9.99
CA TYR A 51 2.86 -31.95 11.08
C TYR A 51 1.74 -31.01 11.51
N GLU A 52 1.98 -29.71 11.53
CA GLU A 52 0.95 -28.72 11.84
C GLU A 52 -0.11 -28.64 10.74
N TRP A 53 0.28 -28.69 9.46
CA TRP A 53 -0.67 -28.85 8.35
C TRP A 53 -1.48 -30.15 8.45
N ALA A 54 -0.86 -31.25 8.87
CA ALA A 54 -1.55 -32.51 9.07
C ALA A 54 -2.57 -32.44 10.21
N ALA A 55 -2.24 -31.76 11.31
CA ALA A 55 -3.17 -31.51 12.42
C ALA A 55 -4.39 -30.70 11.95
N HIS A 56 -4.18 -29.60 11.23
CA HIS A 56 -5.29 -28.81 10.67
C HIS A 56 -6.14 -29.58 9.66
N ALA A 57 -5.52 -30.41 8.82
CA ALA A 57 -6.27 -31.28 7.91
C ALA A 57 -7.09 -32.34 8.67
N TRP A 58 -6.53 -32.90 9.75
CA TRP A 58 -7.21 -33.87 10.60
C TRP A 58 -8.44 -33.30 11.31
N GLU A 59 -8.37 -32.04 11.79
CA GLU A 59 -9.52 -31.32 12.34
C GLU A 59 -10.66 -31.24 11.32
N ASN A 60 -10.35 -30.83 10.08
CA ASN A 60 -11.32 -30.80 8.98
C ASN A 60 -11.92 -32.18 8.66
N PHE A 61 -11.09 -33.24 8.66
CA PHE A 61 -11.57 -34.61 8.45
C PHE A 61 -12.47 -35.10 9.58
N THR A 62 -12.19 -34.69 10.82
CA THR A 62 -13.01 -35.04 11.99
C THR A 62 -14.40 -34.41 11.88
N ASP A 63 -14.47 -33.13 11.50
CA ASP A 63 -15.74 -32.43 11.27
C ASP A 63 -16.54 -33.06 10.12
N LEU A 64 -15.86 -33.36 9.01
CA LEU A 64 -16.46 -34.04 7.87
C LEU A 64 -16.96 -35.44 8.25
N HIS A 65 -16.20 -36.19 9.05
CA HIS A 65 -16.59 -37.50 9.55
C HIS A 65 -17.87 -37.39 10.39
N GLN A 66 -17.93 -36.46 11.35
CA GLN A 66 -19.12 -36.24 12.17
C GLN A 66 -20.35 -35.81 11.33
N ALA A 67 -20.15 -34.97 10.31
CA ALA A 67 -21.21 -34.63 9.36
C ALA A 67 -21.68 -35.85 8.56
N SER A 68 -20.75 -36.70 8.09
CA SER A 68 -21.07 -37.91 7.34
C SER A 68 -21.84 -38.94 8.19
N VAL A 69 -21.50 -39.09 9.47
CA VAL A 69 -22.22 -39.96 10.41
C VAL A 69 -23.66 -39.47 10.58
N ARG A 70 -23.88 -38.15 10.69
CA ARG A 70 -25.23 -37.58 10.78
C ARG A 70 -26.03 -37.78 9.49
N ALA A 71 -25.42 -37.55 8.34
CA ALA A 71 -26.06 -37.74 7.04
C ALA A 71 -26.40 -39.23 6.76
N ALA A 72 -25.52 -40.16 7.14
CA ALA A 72 -25.79 -41.60 7.06
C ALA A 72 -26.97 -42.01 7.98
N LYS A 73 -27.02 -41.49 9.22
CA LYS A 73 -28.16 -41.71 10.13
C LYS A 73 -29.48 -41.16 9.58
N ALA A 74 -29.42 -40.09 8.79
CA ALA A 74 -30.59 -39.50 8.11
C ALA A 74 -30.98 -40.22 6.80
N GLY A 75 -30.26 -41.28 6.41
CA GLY A 75 -30.50 -42.00 5.15
C GLY A 75 -30.04 -41.26 3.89
N LEU A 76 -29.31 -40.16 4.04
CA LEU A 76 -28.79 -39.34 2.93
C LEU A 76 -27.48 -39.90 2.34
N LEU A 77 -26.79 -40.77 3.10
CA LEU A 77 -25.58 -41.47 2.66
C LEU A 77 -25.71 -42.97 2.95
N ALA A 78 -25.12 -43.80 2.08
CA ALA A 78 -25.08 -45.26 2.25
C ALA A 78 -24.20 -45.72 3.43
N GLY A 79 -23.34 -44.85 3.96
CA GLY A 79 -22.45 -45.11 5.09
C GLY A 79 -21.68 -43.86 5.49
N ALA A 80 -21.05 -43.89 6.67
CA ALA A 80 -20.18 -42.81 7.13
C ALA A 80 -18.82 -42.87 6.43
N LEU A 81 -18.20 -41.71 6.19
CA LEU A 81 -16.83 -41.62 5.70
C LEU A 81 -15.86 -42.09 6.78
N HIS A 82 -14.72 -42.65 6.41
CA HIS A 82 -13.66 -42.99 7.37
C HIS A 82 -12.74 -41.77 7.59
N ALA A 83 -12.46 -41.43 8.85
CA ALA A 83 -11.46 -40.42 9.18
C ALA A 83 -10.07 -41.10 9.22
N PRO A 84 -9.10 -40.67 8.40
CA PRO A 84 -7.74 -41.20 8.46
C PRO A 84 -7.04 -40.80 9.76
N ALA A 85 -6.05 -41.58 10.18
CA ALA A 85 -5.19 -41.21 11.31
C ALA A 85 -4.34 -39.98 10.95
N VAL A 86 -4.02 -39.14 11.94
CA VAL A 86 -3.23 -37.92 11.71
C VAL A 86 -1.82 -38.25 11.19
N GLU A 87 -1.28 -39.39 11.60
CA GLU A 87 0.01 -39.91 11.12
C GLU A 87 -0.04 -40.29 9.64
N ASP A 88 -1.16 -40.86 9.18
CA ASP A 88 -1.36 -41.19 7.76
C ASP A 88 -1.48 -39.91 6.92
N ILE A 89 -2.18 -38.89 7.44
CA ILE A 89 -2.26 -37.57 6.81
C ILE A 89 -0.86 -36.96 6.72
N ALA A 90 -0.11 -36.93 7.82
CA ALA A 90 1.24 -36.39 7.87
C ALA A 90 2.17 -37.09 6.87
N ALA A 91 2.14 -38.42 6.78
CA ALA A 91 2.94 -39.18 5.83
C ALA A 91 2.57 -38.86 4.37
N GLN A 92 1.27 -38.72 4.07
CA GLN A 92 0.79 -38.35 2.74
C GLN A 92 1.17 -36.91 2.37
N LEU A 93 1.01 -35.95 3.29
CA LEU A 93 1.40 -34.56 3.07
C LEU A 93 2.91 -34.42 2.90
N GLN A 94 3.70 -35.11 3.72
CA GLN A 94 5.15 -35.12 3.58
C GLN A 94 5.56 -35.62 2.20
N LYS A 95 4.99 -36.75 1.75
CA LYS A 95 5.25 -37.30 0.41
C LYS A 95 4.84 -36.30 -0.68
N ALA A 96 3.64 -35.73 -0.59
CA ALA A 96 3.16 -34.74 -1.56
C ALA A 96 4.08 -33.52 -1.67
N CYS A 97 4.60 -33.04 -0.54
CA CYS A 97 5.58 -31.95 -0.50
C CYS A 97 6.93 -32.35 -1.09
N GLN A 98 7.41 -33.56 -0.80
CA GLN A 98 8.67 -34.10 -1.35
C GLN A 98 8.61 -34.35 -2.87
N ASP A 99 7.42 -34.64 -3.40
CA ASP A 99 7.19 -34.81 -4.83
C ASP A 99 7.21 -33.48 -5.61
N ILE A 100 7.20 -32.32 -4.93
CA ILE A 100 7.33 -31.00 -5.57
C ILE A 100 8.79 -30.73 -5.94
N GLU A 101 9.05 -30.40 -7.21
CA GLU A 101 10.37 -29.99 -7.65
C GLU A 101 10.87 -28.76 -6.89
N ASN A 102 12.16 -28.76 -6.52
CA ASN A 102 12.83 -27.68 -5.79
C ASN A 102 12.40 -27.48 -4.32
N VAL A 103 11.57 -28.39 -3.78
CA VAL A 103 11.26 -28.48 -2.35
C VAL A 103 12.18 -29.48 -1.65
N GLU A 104 12.59 -29.14 -0.43
CA GLU A 104 13.27 -30.04 0.49
C GLU A 104 12.58 -30.00 1.85
N VAL A 105 12.15 -31.17 2.34
CA VAL A 105 11.58 -31.29 3.68
C VAL A 105 12.73 -31.47 4.67
N VAL A 106 12.96 -30.47 5.52
CA VAL A 106 14.02 -30.47 6.52
C VAL A 106 13.59 -31.34 7.71
N PRO A 107 14.29 -32.44 8.01
CA PRO A 107 13.91 -33.35 9.08
C PRO A 107 14.09 -32.69 10.45
N MET A 108 13.26 -33.09 11.41
CA MET A 108 13.37 -32.60 12.78
C MET A 108 14.61 -33.18 13.49
N ASP A 109 15.46 -32.33 14.06
CA ASP A 109 16.60 -32.77 14.87
C ASP A 109 16.19 -32.97 16.35
N GLY A 110 16.69 -34.05 16.94
CA GLY A 110 16.40 -34.36 18.34
C GLY A 110 16.97 -33.32 19.32
N GLY A 111 18.12 -32.72 19.01
CA GLY A 111 18.72 -31.66 19.80
C GLY A 111 17.92 -30.36 19.74
N ALA A 112 17.47 -29.96 18.54
CA ALA A 112 16.58 -28.81 18.35
C ALA A 112 15.26 -28.98 19.10
N ALA A 113 14.62 -30.16 18.99
CA ALA A 113 13.38 -30.46 19.69
C ALA A 113 13.52 -30.39 21.22
N VAL A 114 14.61 -30.93 21.79
CA VAL A 114 14.87 -30.86 23.23
C VAL A 114 15.10 -29.41 23.69
N ALA A 115 15.85 -28.62 22.91
CA ALA A 115 16.07 -27.21 23.22
C ALA A 115 14.77 -26.40 23.17
N ALA A 116 13.92 -26.68 22.18
CA ALA A 116 12.63 -26.04 22.01
C ALA A 116 11.62 -26.36 23.12
N ILE A 117 11.57 -27.63 23.57
CA ILE A 117 10.76 -28.01 24.73
C ILE A 117 11.24 -27.26 25.99
N ARG A 118 12.56 -27.12 26.15
CA ARG A 118 13.13 -26.34 27.25
C ARG A 118 12.71 -24.87 27.17
N ASP A 119 12.76 -24.27 25.98
CA ASP A 119 12.30 -22.90 25.74
C ASP A 119 10.85 -22.69 26.20
N GLN A 120 9.96 -23.59 25.79
CA GLN A 120 8.56 -23.55 26.23
C GLN A 120 8.43 -23.72 27.74
N ILE A 121 9.06 -24.75 28.34
CA ILE A 121 8.94 -25.06 29.78
C ILE A 121 9.52 -23.94 30.65
N LEU A 122 10.65 -23.35 30.27
CA LEU A 122 11.31 -22.31 31.04
C LEU A 122 10.80 -20.91 30.72
N GLY A 123 10.17 -20.70 29.56
CA GLY A 123 9.73 -19.39 29.09
C GLY A 123 10.91 -18.58 28.55
N THR A 124 11.81 -19.25 27.83
CA THR A 124 12.97 -18.65 27.14
C THR A 124 12.79 -18.75 25.63
N GLY A 125 13.54 -17.95 24.86
CA GLY A 125 13.35 -17.89 23.40
C GLY A 125 11.90 -17.52 23.05
N PRO A 126 11.23 -18.23 22.13
CA PRO A 126 9.82 -17.98 21.80
C PRO A 126 8.84 -18.55 22.85
N GLY A 127 9.35 -19.14 23.93
CA GLY A 127 8.53 -19.68 25.02
C GLY A 127 7.72 -18.59 25.72
N ALA A 128 6.40 -18.57 25.52
CA ALA A 128 5.49 -17.57 26.10
C ALA A 128 4.26 -18.21 26.76
N LEU A 129 3.61 -17.47 27.67
CA LEU A 129 2.34 -17.86 28.27
C LEU A 129 1.18 -17.26 27.46
N LYS A 130 0.40 -18.09 26.79
CA LYS A 130 -0.79 -17.70 26.04
C LYS A 130 -2.01 -18.37 26.65
N GLN A 131 -2.97 -17.58 27.13
CA GLN A 131 -4.20 -18.07 27.79
C GLN A 131 -3.92 -19.10 28.92
N GLY A 132 -2.84 -18.91 29.67
CA GLY A 132 -2.46 -19.82 30.75
C GLY A 132 -1.71 -21.08 30.31
N VAL A 133 -1.50 -21.27 29.00
CA VAL A 133 -0.75 -22.39 28.42
C VAL A 133 0.60 -21.90 27.91
N ARG A 134 1.68 -22.63 28.20
CA ARG A 134 3.01 -22.31 27.64
C ARG A 134 3.10 -22.85 26.21
N THR A 135 3.52 -22.02 25.26
CA THR A 135 3.63 -22.33 23.83
C THR A 135 5.02 -21.97 23.29
N GLY A 136 5.29 -22.24 22.02
CA GLY A 136 6.52 -21.80 21.32
C GLY A 136 7.55 -22.91 21.05
N ALA A 137 7.31 -24.16 21.47
CA ALA A 137 8.23 -25.25 21.16
C ALA A 137 8.30 -25.56 19.66
N SER A 138 7.18 -25.54 18.93
CA SER A 138 7.23 -25.75 17.46
C SER A 138 8.10 -24.67 16.81
N ASP A 139 7.84 -23.40 17.14
CA ASP A 139 8.52 -22.23 16.58
C ASP A 139 10.03 -22.22 16.86
N SER A 140 10.43 -22.55 18.08
CA SER A 140 11.85 -22.68 18.43
C SER A 140 12.52 -23.82 17.66
N SER A 141 11.84 -24.96 17.53
CA SER A 141 12.39 -26.20 16.96
C SER A 141 12.71 -26.03 15.48
N TRP A 142 11.73 -25.55 14.69
CA TRP A 142 11.89 -25.48 13.24
C TRP A 142 12.91 -24.40 12.82
N VAL A 143 13.02 -23.30 13.56
CA VAL A 143 14.05 -22.27 13.31
C VAL A 143 15.46 -22.82 13.58
N ARG A 144 15.63 -23.61 14.65
CA ARG A 144 16.90 -24.28 14.98
C ARG A 144 17.29 -25.30 13.93
N ASP A 145 16.34 -26.10 13.45
CA ASP A 145 16.56 -27.08 12.38
C ASP A 145 16.97 -26.42 11.07
N ALA A 146 16.27 -25.35 10.68
CA ALA A 146 16.60 -24.58 9.49
C ALA A 146 18.02 -23.98 9.55
N LEU A 147 18.41 -23.45 10.71
CA LEU A 147 19.76 -22.93 10.92
C LEU A 147 20.82 -24.03 10.93
N ALA A 148 20.58 -25.14 11.60
CA ALA A 148 21.49 -26.29 11.60
C ALA A 148 21.69 -26.82 10.18
N HIS A 149 20.61 -26.92 9.41
CA HIS A 149 20.64 -27.32 8.01
C HIS A 149 21.40 -26.30 7.12
N ALA A 150 21.31 -25.01 7.44
CA ALA A 150 22.13 -23.95 6.86
C ALA A 150 23.59 -23.90 7.37
N LYS A 151 24.05 -24.91 8.11
CA LYS A 151 25.39 -24.95 8.76
C LYS A 151 25.63 -23.77 9.71
N HIS A 152 24.58 -23.33 10.40
CA HIS A 152 24.55 -22.21 11.32
C HIS A 152 24.91 -20.85 10.68
N ASP A 153 24.70 -20.70 9.37
CA ASP A 153 24.90 -19.45 8.66
C ASP A 153 23.53 -18.77 8.36
N PRO A 154 23.13 -17.77 9.16
CA PRO A 154 21.84 -17.10 8.99
C PRO A 154 21.77 -16.25 7.73
N GLU A 155 22.90 -15.87 7.12
CA GLU A 155 22.88 -15.09 5.88
C GLU A 155 22.42 -15.93 4.69
N ARG A 156 22.47 -17.27 4.79
CA ARG A 156 22.12 -18.17 3.69
C ARG A 156 20.65 -18.51 3.58
N ILE A 157 19.82 -18.09 4.53
CA ILE A 157 18.40 -18.44 4.56
C ILE A 157 17.52 -17.22 4.74
N VAL A 158 16.31 -17.26 4.20
CA VAL A 158 15.25 -16.29 4.47
C VAL A 158 14.05 -17.01 5.06
N PHE A 159 13.54 -16.53 6.17
CA PHE A 159 12.34 -17.05 6.82
C PHE A 159 11.09 -16.37 6.28
N LEU A 160 10.12 -17.16 5.85
CA LEU A 160 8.88 -16.71 5.27
C LEU A 160 7.74 -16.98 6.25
N THR A 161 7.31 -15.95 6.98
CA THR A 161 6.36 -16.07 8.10
C THR A 161 5.50 -14.80 8.22
N LYS A 162 4.35 -14.87 8.90
CA LYS A 162 3.61 -13.69 9.36
C LYS A 162 3.95 -13.29 10.81
N ASN A 163 4.75 -14.09 11.51
CA ASN A 163 5.09 -13.88 12.91
C ASN A 163 6.61 -13.81 13.11
N SER A 164 7.19 -12.62 12.90
CA SER A 164 8.65 -12.43 13.01
C SER A 164 9.18 -12.58 14.44
N ARG A 165 8.35 -12.33 15.46
CA ARG A 165 8.77 -12.26 16.86
C ARG A 165 9.35 -13.57 17.38
N ASP A 166 8.75 -14.70 17.01
CA ASP A 166 9.19 -16.01 17.51
C ASP A 166 10.53 -16.44 16.88
N ILE A 167 10.77 -16.03 15.64
CA ILE A 167 12.06 -16.24 14.96
C ILE A 167 13.14 -15.38 15.62
N GLU A 168 12.87 -14.08 15.81
CA GLU A 168 13.79 -13.16 16.48
C GLU A 168 14.15 -13.63 17.89
N ALA A 169 13.15 -14.07 18.66
CA ALA A 169 13.33 -14.60 20.01
C ALA A 169 14.17 -15.89 20.01
N THR A 170 13.95 -16.78 19.03
CA THR A 170 14.77 -17.99 18.87
C THR A 170 16.22 -17.65 18.53
N PHE A 171 16.44 -16.69 17.62
CA PHE A 171 17.77 -16.20 17.27
C PHE A 171 18.54 -15.67 18.48
N ILE A 172 17.88 -14.87 19.32
CA ILE A 172 18.46 -14.36 20.58
C ILE A 172 18.81 -15.53 21.51
N ALA A 173 17.92 -16.51 21.66
CA ALA A 173 18.13 -17.65 22.56
C ALA A 173 19.31 -18.55 22.16
N ILE A 174 19.70 -18.56 20.89
CA ILE A 174 20.85 -19.31 20.39
C ILE A 174 22.12 -18.47 20.24
N GLY A 175 22.11 -17.22 20.71
CA GLY A 175 23.27 -16.36 20.75
C GLY A 175 23.51 -15.55 19.48
N HIS A 176 22.56 -15.49 18.55
CA HIS A 176 22.58 -14.54 17.43
C HIS A 176 21.85 -13.25 17.81
N GLY A 177 22.18 -12.14 17.15
CA GLY A 177 21.37 -10.93 17.23
C GLY A 177 20.08 -11.07 16.41
N ALA A 178 18.99 -10.43 16.83
CA ALA A 178 17.73 -10.42 16.07
C ALA A 178 17.91 -9.91 14.63
N SER A 179 18.81 -8.94 14.42
CA SER A 179 19.14 -8.37 13.09
C SER A 179 19.88 -9.33 12.15
N ALA A 180 20.37 -10.47 12.66
CA ALA A 180 20.95 -11.53 11.84
C ALA A 180 19.86 -12.35 11.14
N ALA A 181 18.63 -12.38 11.66
CA ALA A 181 17.52 -13.07 11.02
C ALA A 181 17.09 -12.31 9.75
N ARG A 182 17.01 -13.04 8.63
CA ARG A 182 16.41 -12.53 7.39
C ARG A 182 14.97 -12.99 7.35
N ILE A 183 14.03 -12.09 7.68
CA ILE A 183 12.60 -12.43 7.78
C ILE A 183 11.84 -11.67 6.71
N TRP A 184 10.92 -12.35 6.03
CA TRP A 184 10.01 -11.75 5.06
C TRP A 184 8.56 -12.01 5.45
N THR A 185 7.79 -10.93 5.61
CA THR A 185 6.37 -10.96 6.01
C THR A 185 5.41 -10.50 4.91
N GLY A 186 5.93 -9.90 3.83
CA GLY A 186 5.16 -9.42 2.67
C GLY A 186 4.72 -10.52 1.71
N GLY A 187 4.22 -10.14 0.52
CA GLY A 187 3.88 -11.09 -0.54
C GLY A 187 5.11 -11.79 -1.14
N HIS A 188 4.95 -13.02 -1.64
CA HIS A 188 6.10 -13.77 -2.18
C HIS A 188 6.62 -13.18 -3.49
N SER A 189 5.76 -12.59 -4.32
CA SER A 189 6.16 -11.88 -5.54
C SER A 189 7.11 -10.72 -5.23
N ASP A 190 6.85 -9.99 -4.15
CA ASP A 190 7.69 -8.89 -3.69
C ASP A 190 9.00 -9.39 -3.09
N MET A 191 8.96 -10.50 -2.34
CA MET A 191 10.17 -11.18 -1.83
C MET A 191 11.11 -11.51 -2.99
N ILE A 192 10.56 -12.12 -4.03
CA ILE A 192 11.30 -12.55 -5.21
C ILE A 192 11.94 -11.35 -5.92
N LYS A 193 11.19 -10.25 -6.07
CA LYS A 193 11.70 -9.00 -6.66
C LYS A 193 12.79 -8.35 -5.82
N ARG A 194 12.62 -8.27 -4.50
CA ARG A 194 13.50 -7.49 -3.62
C ARG A 194 14.72 -8.25 -3.09
N LEU A 195 14.58 -9.53 -2.79
CA LEU A 195 15.63 -10.32 -2.15
C LEU A 195 16.40 -11.22 -3.12
N LEU A 196 15.80 -11.55 -4.27
CA LEU A 196 16.31 -12.57 -5.19
C LEU A 196 16.45 -12.09 -6.64
N ALA A 197 16.31 -10.79 -6.90
CA ALA A 197 16.66 -10.25 -8.21
C ALA A 197 18.14 -10.53 -8.49
N PRO A 198 18.52 -11.05 -9.68
CA PRO A 198 19.92 -11.10 -10.05
C PRO A 198 20.46 -9.68 -9.99
N ALA A 199 21.67 -9.51 -9.45
CA ALA A 199 22.39 -8.25 -9.56
C ALA A 199 22.63 -7.97 -11.05
N LYS A 200 21.68 -7.26 -11.68
CA LYS A 200 21.92 -6.66 -12.99
C LYS A 200 23.16 -5.77 -12.83
N PRO A 201 24.06 -5.69 -13.82
CA PRO A 201 24.95 -4.55 -13.87
C PRO A 201 24.04 -3.32 -13.85
N GLU A 202 24.11 -2.54 -12.76
CA GLU A 202 23.34 -1.30 -12.63
C GLU A 202 23.80 -0.37 -13.73
N LEU A 203 23.12 -0.44 -14.87
CA LEU A 203 23.06 0.70 -15.78
C LEU A 203 22.41 1.80 -14.95
N LYS A 204 23.23 2.78 -14.58
CA LYS A 204 22.73 3.96 -13.88
C LYS A 204 21.74 4.64 -14.81
N PRO A 205 20.54 4.99 -14.33
CA PRO A 205 19.60 5.76 -15.11
C PRO A 205 20.23 7.05 -15.62
N ALA A 206 19.83 7.48 -16.82
CA ALA A 206 20.36 8.68 -17.45
C ALA A 206 20.04 9.95 -16.65
N ILE A 207 18.97 9.91 -15.84
CA ILE A 207 18.51 11.01 -15.00
C ILE A 207 18.18 10.52 -13.59
N THR A 208 18.18 11.41 -12.60
CA THR A 208 17.74 11.10 -11.24
C THR A 208 16.21 11.10 -11.15
N ALA A 209 15.65 10.54 -10.07
CA ALA A 209 14.20 10.60 -9.80
C ALA A 209 13.70 12.05 -9.72
N SER A 210 14.47 12.96 -9.13
CA SER A 210 14.12 14.38 -9.04
C SER A 210 14.05 15.09 -10.39
N THR A 211 15.02 14.79 -11.27
CA THR A 211 14.99 15.29 -12.65
C THR A 211 13.80 14.70 -13.42
N ALA A 212 13.49 13.42 -13.21
CA ALA A 212 12.33 12.77 -13.82
C ALA A 212 11.00 13.38 -13.33
N LEU A 213 10.86 13.61 -12.02
CA LEU A 213 9.69 14.26 -11.42
C LEU A 213 9.43 15.63 -12.04
N THR A 214 10.47 16.47 -12.14
CA THR A 214 10.36 17.80 -12.76
C THR A 214 9.94 17.70 -14.23
N LEU A 215 10.53 16.77 -14.98
CA LEU A 215 10.20 16.56 -16.39
C LEU A 215 8.75 16.10 -16.58
N ILE A 216 8.30 15.15 -15.75
CA ILE A 216 6.92 14.66 -15.75
C ILE A 216 5.97 15.80 -15.40
N ALA A 217 6.14 16.42 -14.23
CA ALA A 217 5.31 17.53 -13.77
C ALA A 217 5.15 18.63 -14.82
N SER A 218 6.26 19.11 -15.39
CA SER A 218 6.24 20.18 -16.39
C SER A 218 5.63 19.77 -17.73
N THR A 219 5.76 18.51 -18.13
CA THR A 219 5.14 18.00 -19.36
C THR A 219 3.64 17.87 -19.17
N LEU A 220 3.21 17.22 -18.07
CA LEU A 220 1.80 17.02 -17.78
C LEU A 220 1.06 18.35 -17.56
N GLN A 221 1.64 19.27 -16.79
CA GLN A 221 1.05 20.60 -16.57
C GLN A 221 0.89 21.37 -17.89
N ARG A 222 1.90 21.35 -18.76
CA ARG A 222 1.83 22.02 -20.06
C ARG A 222 0.72 21.44 -20.93
N ASP A 223 0.55 20.12 -20.93
CA ASP A 223 -0.49 19.45 -21.70
C ASP A 223 -1.89 19.80 -21.16
N VAL A 224 -2.05 19.87 -19.84
CA VAL A 224 -3.28 20.34 -19.18
C VAL A 224 -3.58 21.79 -19.54
N ASP A 225 -2.60 22.69 -19.45
CA ASP A 225 -2.77 24.11 -19.78
C ASP A 225 -3.11 24.30 -21.27
N ALA A 226 -2.44 23.55 -22.16
CA ALA A 226 -2.70 23.57 -23.59
C ALA A 226 -4.10 23.03 -23.92
N ALA A 227 -4.54 21.97 -23.24
CA ALA A 227 -5.88 21.44 -23.38
C ALA A 227 -6.92 22.46 -22.90
N ALA A 228 -6.76 23.03 -21.71
CA ALA A 228 -7.66 24.05 -21.17
C ALA A 228 -7.74 25.31 -22.06
N ALA A 229 -6.64 25.70 -22.70
CA ALA A 229 -6.62 26.83 -23.64
C ALA A 229 -7.25 26.51 -25.01
N ALA A 230 -7.16 25.26 -25.46
CA ALA A 230 -7.77 24.78 -26.69
C ALA A 230 -9.26 24.44 -26.53
N ASP A 231 -9.71 24.24 -25.29
CA ASP A 231 -11.03 23.75 -24.98
C ASP A 231 -12.12 24.82 -25.20
N ASP A 232 -12.73 24.78 -26.38
CA ASP A 232 -13.99 25.44 -26.73
C ASP A 232 -15.23 24.64 -26.26
N ARG A 233 -15.04 23.67 -25.35
CA ARG A 233 -15.97 22.64 -24.86
C ARG A 233 -16.22 21.47 -25.81
N SER A 234 -15.33 21.22 -26.79
CA SER A 234 -15.53 20.16 -27.79
C SER A 234 -14.34 19.21 -28.02
N GLY A 235 -13.17 19.46 -27.43
CA GLY A 235 -11.98 18.64 -27.62
C GLY A 235 -11.80 17.57 -26.54
N PRO A 236 -11.37 16.33 -26.87
CA PRO A 236 -10.98 15.36 -25.88
C PRO A 236 -9.73 15.85 -25.11
N PRO A 237 -9.57 15.46 -23.83
CA PRO A 237 -8.34 15.77 -23.10
C PRO A 237 -7.12 15.13 -23.79
N PRO A 238 -5.88 15.56 -23.46
CA PRO A 238 -4.65 14.92 -23.94
C PRO A 238 -4.73 13.41 -23.78
N ALA A 239 -4.24 12.64 -24.75
CA ALA A 239 -4.43 11.19 -24.81
C ALA A 239 -3.92 10.43 -23.57
N TRP A 240 -2.98 10.99 -22.80
CA TRP A 240 -2.51 10.39 -21.55
C TRP A 240 -3.47 10.63 -20.37
N ILE A 241 -4.34 11.64 -20.45
CA ILE A 241 -5.38 11.93 -19.45
C ILE A 241 -6.58 10.98 -19.62
N ASP A 242 -6.67 10.23 -20.72
CA ASP A 242 -7.72 9.24 -20.94
C ASP A 242 -7.52 7.99 -20.06
N VAL A 243 -8.02 8.05 -18.82
CA VAL A 243 -7.96 6.98 -17.82
C VAL A 243 -9.17 6.07 -18.01
N THR A 244 -8.93 4.86 -18.51
CA THR A 244 -9.98 3.94 -18.98
C THR A 244 -10.30 2.80 -18.01
N ASP A 245 -9.40 2.51 -17.07
CA ASP A 245 -9.59 1.46 -16.07
C ASP A 245 -9.55 2.07 -14.67
N VAL A 246 -10.74 2.33 -14.10
CA VAL A 246 -10.91 2.96 -12.79
C VAL A 246 -11.63 2.01 -11.85
N GLU A 247 -11.09 1.80 -10.66
CA GLU A 247 -11.76 1.08 -9.58
C GLU A 247 -12.82 1.97 -8.93
N VAL A 248 -14.02 1.41 -8.73
CA VAL A 248 -15.06 2.00 -7.88
C VAL A 248 -14.60 1.88 -6.42
N GLY A 249 -13.80 2.85 -5.96
CA GLY A 249 -13.38 2.87 -4.57
C GLY A 249 -14.50 3.28 -3.60
N PRO A 250 -14.24 3.31 -2.28
CA PRO A 250 -15.27 3.50 -1.27
C PRO A 250 -16.01 4.84 -1.44
N THR A 251 -17.31 4.80 -1.22
CA THR A 251 -18.24 5.94 -1.29
C THR A 251 -18.76 6.23 0.11
N PRO A 252 -18.46 7.41 0.69
CA PRO A 252 -18.73 7.68 2.10
C PRO A 252 -20.20 7.97 2.41
N ASN A 253 -21.10 8.07 1.42
CA ASN A 253 -22.55 8.24 1.61
C ASN A 253 -23.39 8.01 0.33
N ASP A 254 -22.82 8.12 -0.87
CA ASP A 254 -23.55 8.02 -2.15
C ASP A 254 -23.46 6.61 -2.78
N GLY A 255 -23.17 5.61 -1.94
CA GLY A 255 -22.79 4.27 -2.40
C GLY A 255 -23.92 3.34 -2.76
N ASP A 256 -25.11 3.53 -2.16
CA ASP A 256 -26.21 2.57 -2.31
C ASP A 256 -26.58 2.42 -3.80
N ASP A 257 -26.62 3.53 -4.54
CA ASP A 257 -26.94 3.51 -5.97
C ASP A 257 -25.89 2.78 -6.81
N VAL A 258 -24.61 2.80 -6.40
CA VAL A 258 -23.54 2.07 -7.10
C VAL A 258 -23.55 0.59 -6.75
N TYR A 259 -23.86 0.23 -5.50
CA TYR A 259 -24.00 -1.16 -5.08
C TYR A 259 -25.20 -1.87 -5.73
N ASP A 260 -26.20 -1.09 -6.18
CA ASP A 260 -27.33 -1.60 -6.95
C ASP A 260 -27.01 -1.84 -8.43
N LEU A 261 -25.85 -1.41 -8.93
CA LEU A 261 -25.42 -1.64 -10.30
C LEU A 261 -24.81 -3.04 -10.48
N ILE A 262 -25.24 -3.70 -11.56
CA ILE A 262 -24.71 -4.96 -12.06
C ILE A 262 -23.68 -4.66 -13.14
N ASP A 263 -22.52 -5.31 -13.03
CA ASP A 263 -21.34 -5.11 -13.88
C ASP A 263 -20.93 -3.62 -13.99
N PRO A 264 -20.72 -2.92 -12.85
CA PRO A 264 -20.38 -1.51 -12.88
C PRO A 264 -19.06 -1.26 -13.60
N ARG A 265 -19.03 -0.23 -14.43
CA ARG A 265 -17.85 0.28 -15.12
C ARG A 265 -17.67 1.74 -14.76
N ALA A 266 -16.51 2.06 -14.18
CA ALA A 266 -16.17 3.42 -13.84
C ALA A 266 -15.27 4.02 -14.91
N GLU A 267 -15.63 5.22 -15.35
CA GLU A 267 -14.88 6.01 -16.30
C GLU A 267 -14.59 7.38 -15.68
N MET A 268 -13.41 7.92 -15.99
CA MET A 268 -13.07 9.26 -15.54
C MET A 268 -13.93 10.29 -16.26
N GLY A 269 -14.57 11.17 -15.50
CA GLY A 269 -15.36 12.26 -16.02
C GLY A 269 -14.49 13.30 -16.74
N PRO A 270 -15.11 14.11 -17.62
CA PRO A 270 -14.43 15.23 -18.24
C PRO A 270 -13.99 16.24 -17.16
N TRP A 271 -12.95 17.03 -17.45
CA TRP A 271 -12.43 18.10 -16.57
C TRP A 271 -11.59 17.64 -15.37
N ALA A 272 -10.78 16.60 -15.56
CA ALA A 272 -9.80 16.20 -14.56
C ALA A 272 -8.78 17.33 -14.29
N ARG A 273 -8.59 17.64 -13.02
CA ARG A 273 -7.55 18.55 -12.55
C ARG A 273 -6.33 17.75 -12.14
N PHE A 274 -5.18 18.11 -12.68
CA PHE A 274 -3.91 17.59 -12.22
C PHE A 274 -3.59 18.13 -10.82
N VAL A 275 -3.37 17.21 -9.86
CA VAL A 275 -3.03 17.55 -8.48
C VAL A 275 -1.52 17.53 -8.31
N ASP A 276 -0.90 16.35 -8.46
CA ASP A 276 0.54 16.18 -8.38
C ASP A 276 1.02 14.83 -8.94
N VAL A 277 2.34 14.61 -8.82
CA VAL A 277 3.03 13.34 -9.04
C VAL A 277 3.67 12.93 -7.71
N PRO A 278 3.01 12.07 -6.90
CA PRO A 278 3.46 11.79 -5.55
C PRO A 278 4.70 10.88 -5.50
N SER A 279 4.93 10.08 -6.54
CA SER A 279 6.11 9.23 -6.64
C SER A 279 6.56 8.96 -8.06
N VAL A 280 7.88 8.91 -8.24
CA VAL A 280 8.56 8.56 -9.49
C VAL A 280 9.69 7.57 -9.19
N GLU A 281 9.64 6.44 -9.90
CA GLU A 281 10.68 5.44 -9.96
C GLU A 281 11.35 5.49 -11.34
N VAL A 282 12.69 5.47 -11.35
CA VAL A 282 13.49 5.56 -12.57
C VAL A 282 14.28 4.26 -12.72
N GLU A 283 14.03 3.56 -13.82
CA GLU A 283 14.69 2.30 -14.14
C GLU A 283 15.45 2.40 -15.46
N SER A 284 16.57 1.68 -15.57
CA SER A 284 17.25 1.47 -16.85
C SER A 284 16.86 0.13 -17.45
N VAL A 285 16.31 0.17 -18.68
CA VAL A 285 15.95 -1.03 -19.45
C VAL A 285 16.71 -1.00 -20.76
N GLY A 286 17.89 -1.64 -20.77
CA GLY A 286 18.79 -1.61 -21.93
C GLY A 286 19.40 -0.21 -22.10
N THR A 287 19.18 0.42 -23.25
CA THR A 287 19.61 1.81 -23.51
C THR A 287 18.59 2.85 -23.05
N ASP A 288 17.38 2.42 -22.70
CA ASP A 288 16.26 3.30 -22.45
C ASP A 288 16.12 3.54 -20.94
N THR A 289 15.70 4.75 -20.57
CA THR A 289 15.30 5.06 -19.19
C THR A 289 13.77 4.99 -19.12
N VAL A 290 13.26 4.05 -18.33
CA VAL A 290 11.83 3.85 -18.08
C VAL A 290 11.46 4.57 -16.79
N LEU A 291 10.35 5.29 -16.83
CA LEU A 291 9.82 6.06 -15.72
C LEU A 291 8.49 5.44 -15.31
N ASN A 292 8.39 4.92 -14.09
CA ASN A 292 7.14 4.49 -13.51
C ASN A 292 6.73 5.53 -12.48
N TYR A 293 5.52 6.05 -12.56
CA TYR A 293 5.09 7.14 -11.70
C TYR A 293 3.60 7.10 -11.47
N TYR A 294 3.16 7.77 -10.42
CA TYR A 294 1.75 7.96 -10.17
C TYR A 294 1.35 9.39 -10.48
N VAL A 295 0.12 9.57 -10.92
CA VAL A 295 -0.50 10.88 -11.11
C VAL A 295 -1.73 10.93 -10.23
N ARG A 296 -1.88 12.00 -9.44
CA ARG A 296 -3.13 12.29 -8.74
C ARG A 296 -3.97 13.27 -9.56
N LEU A 297 -5.21 12.87 -9.84
CA LEU A 297 -6.18 13.67 -10.59
C LEU A 297 -7.43 13.88 -9.73
N LEU A 298 -7.90 15.12 -9.62
CA LEU A 298 -9.19 15.44 -9.01
C LEU A 298 -10.23 15.59 -10.12
N THR A 299 -11.27 14.75 -10.10
CA THR A 299 -12.25 14.67 -11.19
C THR A 299 -13.56 14.04 -10.71
N ASN A 300 -14.60 14.07 -11.53
CA ASN A 300 -15.78 13.23 -11.30
C ASN A 300 -15.51 11.83 -11.87
N VAL A 301 -16.15 10.80 -11.32
CA VAL A 301 -16.11 9.45 -11.89
C VAL A 301 -17.54 9.05 -12.23
N GLU A 302 -17.78 8.74 -13.49
CA GLU A 302 -19.07 8.22 -13.93
C GLU A 302 -19.05 6.70 -13.85
N VAL A 303 -19.97 6.12 -13.08
CA VAL A 303 -20.13 4.68 -12.95
C VAL A 303 -21.38 4.26 -13.69
N THR A 304 -21.20 3.53 -14.78
CA THR A 304 -22.30 3.01 -15.59
C THR A 304 -22.51 1.53 -15.29
N GLY A 305 -23.77 1.10 -15.28
CA GLY A 305 -24.10 -0.30 -15.02
C GLY A 305 -25.54 -0.63 -15.36
N ARG A 306 -25.92 -1.88 -15.12
CA ARG A 306 -27.31 -2.33 -15.29
C ARG A 306 -28.01 -2.34 -13.95
N GLN A 307 -29.27 -1.93 -13.91
CA GLN A 307 -30.11 -2.02 -12.72
C GLN A 307 -31.42 -2.74 -13.08
N PHE A 308 -32.02 -3.42 -12.09
CA PHE A 308 -33.37 -3.94 -12.21
C PHE A 308 -34.37 -2.96 -11.59
N ASP A 309 -35.47 -2.69 -12.28
CA ASP A 309 -36.61 -2.02 -11.66
C ASP A 309 -37.42 -2.99 -10.79
N ASN A 310 -38.46 -2.47 -10.11
CA ASN A 310 -39.35 -3.28 -9.27
C ASN A 310 -40.14 -4.36 -10.05
N ASP A 311 -40.16 -4.27 -11.38
CA ASP A 311 -40.81 -5.21 -12.29
C ASP A 311 -39.80 -6.19 -12.94
N ALA A 312 -38.55 -6.20 -12.46
CA ALA A 312 -37.42 -6.99 -12.97
C ALA A 312 -37.03 -6.68 -14.43
N ASN A 313 -37.41 -5.52 -14.98
CA ASN A 313 -36.87 -5.05 -16.24
C ASN A 313 -35.45 -4.53 -16.02
N THR A 314 -34.56 -4.83 -16.95
CA THR A 314 -33.19 -4.33 -16.92
C THR A 314 -33.10 -3.01 -17.68
N PHE A 315 -32.53 -1.98 -17.06
CA PHE A 315 -32.20 -0.72 -17.72
C PHE A 315 -30.75 -0.32 -17.41
N PHE A 316 -30.18 0.57 -18.24
CA PHE A 316 -28.86 1.14 -17.99
C PHE A 316 -29.01 2.38 -17.11
N ASN A 317 -28.21 2.45 -16.06
CA ASN A 317 -28.14 3.60 -15.17
C ASN A 317 -26.69 4.09 -15.07
N ALA A 318 -26.53 5.38 -14.78
CA ALA A 318 -25.25 6.04 -14.61
C ALA A 318 -25.28 6.85 -13.31
N VAL A 319 -24.29 6.62 -12.45
CA VAL A 319 -24.11 7.31 -11.18
C VAL A 319 -22.84 8.16 -11.27
N THR A 320 -22.92 9.46 -11.00
CA THR A 320 -21.75 10.32 -10.96
C THR A 320 -21.24 10.44 -9.53
N LEU A 321 -20.01 9.97 -9.30
CA LEU A 321 -19.28 10.18 -8.06
C LEU A 321 -18.51 11.50 -8.20
N TYR A 322 -18.94 12.52 -7.47
CA TYR A 322 -18.34 13.85 -7.54
C TYR A 322 -17.02 13.95 -6.76
N ASP A 323 -16.15 14.86 -7.20
CA ASP A 323 -14.93 15.27 -6.50
C ASP A 323 -14.10 14.09 -6.00
N ARG A 324 -13.73 13.19 -6.91
CA ARG A 324 -12.92 12.00 -6.65
C ARG A 324 -11.45 12.30 -6.90
N LEU A 325 -10.61 11.87 -5.96
CA LEU A 325 -9.18 11.81 -6.15
C LEU A 325 -8.82 10.46 -6.75
N LEU A 326 -8.42 10.46 -8.02
CA LEU A 326 -7.85 9.31 -8.70
C LEU A 326 -6.36 9.24 -8.45
N HIS A 327 -5.87 8.03 -8.19
CA HIS A 327 -4.45 7.72 -8.12
C HIS A 327 -4.14 6.74 -9.26
N VAL A 328 -3.48 7.26 -10.29
CA VAL A 328 -3.33 6.59 -11.59
C VAL A 328 -1.87 6.19 -11.81
N PRO A 329 -1.56 4.90 -11.93
CA PRO A 329 -0.21 4.44 -12.23
C PRO A 329 0.07 4.59 -13.74
N PHE A 330 1.14 5.29 -14.08
CA PHE A 330 1.61 5.48 -15.45
C PHE A 330 3.02 4.93 -15.62
N THR A 331 3.34 4.61 -16.88
CA THR A 331 4.72 4.39 -17.31
C THR A 331 5.03 5.21 -18.56
N ALA A 332 6.27 5.65 -18.69
CA ALA A 332 6.78 6.37 -19.84
C ALA A 332 8.22 5.96 -20.13
N VAL A 333 8.67 6.20 -21.36
CA VAL A 333 10.07 6.04 -21.76
C VAL A 333 10.66 7.40 -22.02
N LEU A 334 11.81 7.68 -21.42
CA LEU A 334 12.59 8.87 -21.74
C LEU A 334 13.36 8.66 -23.04
N LYS A 335 13.02 9.43 -24.07
CA LYS A 335 13.72 9.45 -25.36
C LYS A 335 14.14 10.88 -25.69
N ASP A 336 15.43 11.08 -25.92
CA ASP A 336 16.00 12.39 -26.26
C ASP A 336 15.61 13.54 -25.29
N GLY A 337 15.48 13.21 -23.99
CA GLY A 337 15.09 14.15 -22.95
C GLY A 337 13.58 14.47 -22.89
N GLN A 338 12.75 13.76 -23.67
CA GLN A 338 11.30 13.92 -23.69
C GLN A 338 10.59 12.63 -23.24
N LEU A 339 9.39 12.79 -22.70
CA LEU A 339 8.52 11.67 -22.37
C LEU A 339 7.89 11.12 -23.65
N ALA A 340 8.03 9.82 -23.85
CA ALA A 340 7.42 9.09 -24.95
C ALA A 340 6.66 7.87 -24.41
N ASN A 341 5.69 7.39 -25.19
CA ASN A 341 4.92 6.19 -24.87
C ASN A 341 4.25 6.21 -23.49
N ILE A 342 3.71 7.37 -23.09
CA ILE A 342 2.96 7.50 -21.84
C ILE A 342 1.70 6.62 -21.93
N HIS A 343 1.52 5.69 -20.99
CA HIS A 343 0.30 4.89 -20.87
C HIS A 343 0.05 4.45 -19.44
N GLN A 344 -1.22 4.22 -19.13
CA GLN A 344 -1.65 3.67 -17.85
C GLN A 344 -1.11 2.25 -17.67
N LEU A 345 -0.48 1.98 -16.52
CA LEU A 345 0.19 0.72 -16.21
C LEU A 345 -0.74 -0.32 -15.56
N ASP A 346 -1.68 0.15 -14.73
CA ASP A 346 -2.60 -0.67 -13.92
C ASP A 346 -3.89 0.11 -13.62
N THR A 347 -4.88 -0.53 -13.01
CA THR A 347 -6.17 0.09 -12.64
C THR A 347 -5.95 1.32 -11.75
N ALA A 348 -6.60 2.43 -12.09
CA ALA A 348 -6.61 3.64 -11.28
C ALA A 348 -7.47 3.44 -10.04
N THR A 349 -6.96 3.77 -8.86
CA THR A 349 -7.77 3.72 -7.64
C THR A 349 -8.49 5.05 -7.44
N SER A 350 -9.77 5.01 -7.05
CA SER A 350 -10.58 6.21 -6.80
C SER A 350 -10.89 6.37 -5.32
N ARG A 351 -10.79 7.58 -4.78
CA ARG A 351 -11.20 7.90 -3.39
C ARG A 351 -11.98 9.21 -3.34
N PRO A 352 -12.78 9.45 -2.29
CA PRO A 352 -13.39 10.77 -2.08
C PRO A 352 -12.30 11.84 -1.98
N GLY A 353 -12.48 12.93 -2.71
CA GLY A 353 -11.66 14.14 -2.58
C GLY A 353 -11.98 14.87 -1.27
N GLN A 354 -13.23 14.84 -0.82
CA GLN A 354 -13.58 15.28 0.52
C GLN A 354 -13.02 14.30 1.57
N VAL A 355 -12.04 14.77 2.34
CA VAL A 355 -11.49 14.06 3.51
C VAL A 355 -12.18 14.53 4.79
N ARG A 356 -12.44 13.59 5.71
CA ARG A 356 -13.18 13.85 6.97
C ARG A 356 -12.47 13.26 8.18
N PHE A 357 -12.56 13.95 9.32
CA PHE A 357 -11.82 13.68 10.56
C PHE A 357 -12.70 13.83 11.79
N SER A 358 -12.28 13.18 12.88
CA SER A 358 -12.98 13.24 14.17
C SER A 358 -12.95 14.63 14.79
N ASP A 359 -11.83 15.34 14.66
CA ASP A 359 -11.67 16.72 15.12
C ASP A 359 -10.67 17.52 14.25
N GLY A 360 -10.49 18.80 14.59
CA GLY A 360 -9.58 19.70 13.88
C GLY A 360 -8.11 19.35 14.05
N TYR A 361 -7.73 18.73 15.18
CA TYR A 361 -6.36 18.30 15.42
C TYR A 361 -5.98 17.14 14.48
N ASP A 362 -6.83 16.12 14.38
CA ASP A 362 -6.65 14.99 13.47
C ASP A 362 -6.58 15.45 12.00
N ALA A 363 -7.43 16.41 11.62
CA ALA A 363 -7.41 16.99 10.29
C ALA A 363 -6.09 17.69 9.97
N TYR A 364 -5.56 18.49 10.91
CA TYR A 364 -4.29 19.19 10.71
C TYR A 364 -3.10 18.24 10.72
N ARG A 365 -3.12 17.25 11.62
CA ARG A 365 -2.11 16.20 11.71
C ARG A 365 -2.01 15.41 10.41
N TRP A 366 -3.15 15.01 9.83
CA TRP A 366 -3.21 14.34 8.54
C TRP A 366 -2.61 15.23 7.44
N LEU A 367 -3.07 16.48 7.33
CA LEU A 367 -2.59 17.40 6.29
C LEU A 367 -1.07 17.61 6.36
N TYR A 368 -0.52 17.76 7.57
CA TYR A 368 0.90 18.00 7.76
C TYR A 368 1.75 16.73 7.54
N TYR A 369 1.45 15.63 8.26
CA TYR A 369 2.31 14.44 8.28
C TYR A 369 2.00 13.41 7.19
N GLU A 370 0.75 13.30 6.77
CA GLU A 370 0.30 12.25 5.84
C GLU A 370 0.12 12.77 4.41
N GLU A 371 -0.07 14.08 4.24
CA GLU A 371 -0.24 14.68 2.92
C GLU A 371 1.03 15.46 2.52
N LEU A 372 1.29 16.63 3.12
CA LEU A 372 2.42 17.50 2.76
C LEU A 372 3.79 16.84 2.93
N SER A 373 4.01 16.12 4.04
CA SER A 373 5.30 15.46 4.32
C SER A 373 5.60 14.26 3.41
N THR A 374 4.64 13.83 2.59
CA THR A 374 4.82 12.69 1.67
C THR A 374 5.22 13.10 0.26
N TRP A 375 5.22 14.40 -0.03
CA TRP A 375 5.63 14.92 -1.32
C TRP A 375 7.10 14.64 -1.62
N GLN A 376 7.34 13.91 -2.72
CA GLN A 376 8.68 13.60 -3.16
C GLN A 376 9.47 14.87 -3.51
N ASP A 377 10.69 14.97 -2.99
CA ASP A 377 11.63 16.09 -3.18
C ASP A 377 11.16 17.47 -2.69
N ILE A 378 10.11 17.53 -1.86
CA ILE A 378 9.72 18.73 -1.12
C ILE A 378 10.09 18.53 0.35
N THR A 379 10.87 19.45 0.92
CA THR A 379 11.24 19.42 2.33
C THR A 379 10.41 20.41 3.13
N ILE A 380 10.14 20.09 4.40
CA ILE A 380 9.44 20.97 5.33
C ILE A 380 10.43 21.42 6.40
N ASP A 381 10.72 22.71 6.43
CA ASP A 381 11.60 23.35 7.42
C ASP A 381 10.74 24.07 8.47
N LEU A 382 10.96 23.77 9.75
CA LEU A 382 10.30 24.48 10.85
C LEU A 382 10.91 25.88 11.04
N LEU A 383 10.08 26.89 11.20
CA LEU A 383 10.55 28.23 11.51
C LEU A 383 10.90 28.36 13.01
N PRO A 384 11.90 29.19 13.38
CA PRO A 384 12.54 29.18 14.71
C PRO A 384 11.60 29.44 15.89
N GLU A 385 10.45 30.07 15.65
CA GLU A 385 9.49 30.45 16.69
C GLU A 385 8.54 29.30 17.08
N ASN A 386 8.68 28.11 16.49
CA ASN A 386 7.69 27.02 16.56
C ASN A 386 8.19 25.69 17.15
N THR A 387 9.28 25.68 17.93
CA THR A 387 9.89 24.43 18.42
C THR A 387 9.28 23.83 19.70
N ASP A 388 8.32 24.52 20.35
CA ASP A 388 7.85 24.17 21.70
C ASP A 388 6.45 23.50 21.76
N GLY A 389 5.88 23.06 20.62
CA GLY A 389 4.55 22.39 20.57
C GLY A 389 4.51 21.13 19.69
N ASP A 390 3.50 20.26 19.91
CA ASP A 390 3.31 18.99 19.17
C ASP A 390 3.00 19.19 17.67
N MET A 391 2.52 20.38 17.27
CA MET A 391 2.17 20.72 15.88
C MET A 391 2.64 22.15 15.55
N PRO A 392 3.32 22.37 14.40
CA PRO A 392 3.81 23.70 14.04
C PRO A 392 2.66 24.60 13.59
N THR A 393 2.67 25.87 13.99
CA THR A 393 1.73 26.88 13.47
C THR A 393 2.24 27.59 12.22
N GLU A 394 3.52 27.41 11.88
CA GLU A 394 4.19 28.03 10.76
C GLU A 394 5.37 27.17 10.30
N PHE A 395 5.51 26.98 8.99
CA PHE A 395 6.58 26.19 8.39
C PHE A 395 6.85 26.64 6.94
N GLU A 396 8.04 26.34 6.44
CA GLU A 396 8.44 26.58 5.05
C GLU A 396 8.53 25.25 4.29
N LEU A 397 7.81 25.17 3.16
CA LEU A 397 7.98 24.12 2.16
C LEU A 397 9.05 24.57 1.17
N ARG A 398 9.99 23.67 0.82
CA ARG A 398 11.05 23.96 -0.15
C ARG A 398 11.06 22.90 -1.24
N GLY A 399 10.90 23.35 -2.49
CA GLY A 399 10.95 22.50 -3.67
C GLY A 399 12.38 22.22 -4.16
N PRO A 400 12.53 21.28 -5.12
CA PRO A 400 13.83 20.80 -5.59
C PRO A 400 14.67 21.87 -6.30
N HIS A 401 14.04 22.92 -6.82
CA HIS A 401 14.72 24.04 -7.50
C HIS A 401 14.90 25.27 -6.60
N GLY A 402 14.71 25.12 -5.29
CA GLY A 402 14.93 26.18 -4.30
C GLY A 402 13.78 27.18 -4.15
N ARG A 403 12.66 27.00 -4.89
CA ARG A 403 11.42 27.74 -4.61
C ARG A 403 10.90 27.37 -3.22
N THR A 404 10.31 28.33 -2.53
CA THR A 404 9.73 28.14 -1.21
C THR A 404 8.29 28.61 -1.16
N GLU A 405 7.53 28.01 -0.25
CA GLU A 405 6.18 28.37 0.13
C GLU A 405 6.10 28.39 1.65
N THR A 406 5.68 29.50 2.23
CA THR A 406 5.47 29.63 3.67
C THR A 406 4.02 29.34 3.97
N ALA A 407 3.76 28.48 4.94
CA ALA A 407 2.42 28.17 5.41
C ALA A 407 2.22 28.67 6.84
N SER A 408 1.09 29.34 7.11
CA SER A 408 0.72 29.80 8.46
C SER A 408 -0.67 29.34 8.84
N LEU A 409 -0.79 28.74 10.02
CA LEU A 409 -2.01 28.25 10.61
C LEU A 409 -2.67 29.34 11.47
N SER A 410 -3.94 29.62 11.20
CA SER A 410 -4.84 30.37 12.06
C SER A 410 -5.84 29.41 12.70
N ALA A 411 -5.69 29.17 14.00
CA ALA A 411 -6.50 28.21 14.74
C ALA A 411 -6.81 28.69 16.16
N PRO A 412 -7.94 28.25 16.76
CA PRO A 412 -8.16 28.35 18.20
C PRO A 412 -7.14 27.50 18.96
N GLU A 413 -6.95 27.79 20.25
CA GLU A 413 -6.05 27.04 21.12
C GLU A 413 -6.37 25.53 21.07
N GLY A 414 -5.35 24.71 20.81
CA GLY A 414 -5.48 23.25 20.76
C GLY A 414 -6.21 22.68 19.54
N LEU A 415 -6.44 23.44 18.47
CA LEU A 415 -7.10 22.96 17.23
C LEU A 415 -8.51 22.37 17.46
N ALA A 416 -9.17 22.77 18.54
CA ALA A 416 -10.47 22.22 18.97
C ALA A 416 -11.67 22.71 18.13
N GLY A 417 -11.45 23.50 17.09
CA GLY A 417 -12.49 24.06 16.23
C GLY A 417 -11.98 24.35 14.82
N ASP A 418 -12.73 25.14 14.08
CA ASP A 418 -12.38 25.53 12.71
C ASP A 418 -11.01 26.22 12.67
N TRP A 419 -10.22 25.88 11.66
CA TRP A 419 -8.91 26.49 11.43
C TRP A 419 -8.67 26.71 9.94
N THR A 420 -7.70 27.55 9.62
CA THR A 420 -7.27 27.84 8.25
C THR A 420 -5.76 27.80 8.15
N LEU A 421 -5.23 27.04 7.20
CA LEU A 421 -3.83 27.04 6.81
C LEU A 421 -3.69 27.85 5.52
N ARG A 422 -2.93 28.94 5.58
CA ARG A 422 -2.69 29.82 4.43
C ARG A 422 -1.29 29.63 3.86
N PHE A 423 -1.21 29.52 2.55
CA PHE A 423 0.00 29.50 1.74
C PHE A 423 0.22 30.89 1.13
N HIS A 424 1.30 31.57 1.53
CA HIS A 424 1.52 33.00 1.27
C HIS A 424 1.92 33.33 -0.17
N GLN A 425 2.71 32.49 -0.83
CA GLN A 425 3.22 32.75 -2.18
C GLN A 425 2.17 32.41 -3.24
N THR A 426 1.38 31.36 -3.01
CA THR A 426 0.28 30.95 -3.90
C THR A 426 -1.07 31.59 -3.57
N ASP A 427 -1.18 32.26 -2.42
CA ASP A 427 -2.44 32.83 -1.89
C ASP A 427 -3.58 31.81 -1.80
N MET A 428 -3.22 30.56 -1.51
CA MET A 428 -4.17 29.46 -1.33
C MET A 428 -4.44 29.22 0.14
N GLU A 429 -5.66 28.80 0.46
CA GLU A 429 -6.05 28.47 1.83
C GLU A 429 -6.70 27.08 1.88
N ILE A 430 -6.39 26.33 2.94
CA ILE A 430 -7.11 25.10 3.30
C ILE A 430 -7.78 25.36 4.64
N ALA A 431 -9.09 25.20 4.70
CA ALA A 431 -9.86 25.34 5.93
C ALA A 431 -10.36 23.98 6.42
N ALA A 432 -10.29 23.76 7.74
CA ALA A 432 -11.05 22.71 8.41
C ALA A 432 -12.36 23.30 8.94
N ILE A 433 -13.47 22.68 8.57
CA ILE A 433 -14.81 23.16 8.89
C ILE A 433 -15.58 22.05 9.62
N TYR A 434 -16.12 22.38 10.79
CA TYR A 434 -17.01 21.50 11.55
C TYR A 434 -18.43 21.49 10.98
N ASP A 435 -18.83 20.34 10.46
CA ASP A 435 -20.17 20.08 9.92
C ASP A 435 -21.14 19.70 11.04
N SER A 436 -21.78 20.70 11.65
CA SER A 436 -22.78 20.46 12.71
C SER A 436 -24.00 19.62 12.27
N THR A 437 -24.21 19.42 10.97
CA THR A 437 -25.37 18.66 10.46
C THR A 437 -25.21 17.15 10.61
N VAL A 438 -24.00 16.66 10.86
CA VAL A 438 -23.75 15.21 11.09
C VAL A 438 -24.12 14.75 12.49
N LYS A 439 -24.45 15.68 13.38
CA LYS A 439 -24.73 15.40 14.78
C LYS A 439 -26.17 14.93 14.95
N VAL A 440 -26.34 13.70 15.44
CA VAL A 440 -27.63 13.11 15.77
C VAL A 440 -27.81 13.06 17.28
N TRP A 441 -29.01 13.42 17.75
CA TRP A 441 -29.36 13.44 19.16
C TRP A 441 -30.16 12.19 19.56
N LEU A 442 -29.67 11.47 20.57
CA LEU A 442 -30.36 10.37 21.23
C LEU A 442 -31.00 10.90 22.52
N GLY A 443 -32.24 11.36 22.41
CA GLY A 443 -32.97 11.93 23.55
C GLY A 443 -32.53 13.35 23.90
N ARG A 444 -32.54 13.69 25.19
CA ARG A 444 -32.40 15.10 25.67
C ARG A 444 -30.97 15.54 25.99
N GLY A 445 -29.98 14.65 25.96
CA GLY A 445 -28.62 14.99 26.40
C GLY A 445 -27.48 14.17 25.79
N GLU A 446 -27.78 13.17 24.97
CA GLU A 446 -26.77 12.36 24.29
C GLU A 446 -26.79 12.69 22.80
N SER A 447 -25.60 12.79 22.21
CA SER A 447 -25.43 13.01 20.79
C SER A 447 -24.22 12.24 20.29
N TYR A 448 -24.26 11.78 19.05
CA TYR A 448 -23.11 11.22 18.36
C TYR A 448 -23.10 11.72 16.92
N ASP A 449 -21.93 11.70 16.29
CA ASP A 449 -21.78 12.09 14.89
C ASP A 449 -21.97 10.85 14.01
N ILE A 450 -22.85 10.92 13.00
CA ILE A 450 -23.12 9.79 12.09
C ILE A 450 -21.93 9.48 11.17
N ARG A 451 -21.05 10.45 11.00
CA ARG A 451 -19.79 10.40 10.26
C ARG A 451 -18.82 11.42 10.86
N PRO A 452 -17.51 11.32 10.60
CA PRO A 452 -16.56 12.29 11.13
C PRO A 452 -16.95 13.74 10.76
N PRO A 453 -17.04 14.66 11.74
CA PRO A 453 -17.70 15.95 11.56
C PRO A 453 -16.81 17.02 10.94
N VAL A 454 -15.48 16.88 10.98
CA VAL A 454 -14.56 17.88 10.43
C VAL A 454 -14.21 17.49 9.00
N SER A 455 -14.27 18.44 8.07
CA SER A 455 -13.84 18.24 6.66
C SER A 455 -12.85 19.32 6.23
N LEU A 456 -12.00 18.99 5.26
CA LEU A 456 -11.08 19.97 4.65
C LEU A 456 -11.64 20.50 3.33
N SER A 457 -11.53 21.81 3.13
CA SER A 457 -11.93 22.50 1.91
C SER A 457 -10.87 23.49 1.47
N SER A 458 -10.63 23.57 0.17
CA SER A 458 -9.81 24.62 -0.44
C SER A 458 -10.62 25.91 -0.51
N GLN A 459 -10.02 27.02 -0.11
CA GLN A 459 -10.57 28.35 -0.34
C GLN A 459 -9.72 29.05 -1.40
N PRO A 460 -10.27 29.31 -2.60
CA PRO A 460 -9.57 30.12 -3.59
C PRO A 460 -9.46 31.58 -3.11
N PRO A 461 -8.57 32.38 -3.72
CA PRO A 461 -8.49 33.82 -3.47
C PRO A 461 -9.87 34.48 -3.56
N GLN A 462 -10.13 35.43 -2.66
CA GLN A 462 -11.44 36.09 -2.48
C GLN A 462 -12.09 36.47 -3.82
N GLY A 463 -13.32 35.98 -4.07
CA GLY A 463 -14.16 36.38 -5.21
C GLY A 463 -14.43 35.31 -6.27
N CYS A 464 -13.80 34.12 -6.17
CA CYS A 464 -14.20 32.95 -6.94
C CYS A 464 -15.39 32.23 -6.25
N GLY A 465 -16.30 31.62 -7.01
CA GLY A 465 -17.58 31.08 -6.54
C GLY A 465 -17.52 29.91 -5.53
N ARG A 466 -18.45 28.95 -5.67
CA ARG A 466 -18.66 27.82 -4.73
C ARG A 466 -17.32 27.19 -4.29
N TYR A 467 -17.12 27.08 -2.98
CA TYR A 467 -15.92 26.49 -2.39
C TYR A 467 -15.79 25.01 -2.77
N PRO A 468 -14.64 24.57 -3.32
CA PRO A 468 -14.33 23.16 -3.46
C PRO A 468 -14.39 22.48 -2.09
N GLU A 469 -15.18 21.41 -1.97
CA GLU A 469 -15.34 20.67 -0.71
C GLU A 469 -14.18 19.66 -0.48
N GLU A 470 -12.97 20.04 -0.89
CA GLU A 470 -11.78 19.19 -0.91
C GLU A 470 -10.49 20.04 -0.80
N PRO A 471 -9.37 19.52 -0.24
CA PRO A 471 -8.13 20.28 -0.03
C PRO A 471 -7.17 20.29 -1.25
N TYR A 472 -7.37 19.41 -2.22
CA TYR A 472 -6.44 19.15 -3.31
C TYR A 472 -6.37 20.28 -4.34
N THR A 473 -7.41 21.12 -4.47
CA THR A 473 -7.31 22.36 -5.27
C THR A 473 -6.17 23.25 -4.78
N ALA A 474 -6.13 23.55 -3.48
CA ALA A 474 -5.08 24.39 -2.90
C ALA A 474 -3.71 23.68 -2.97
N LEU A 475 -3.68 22.38 -2.64
CA LEU A 475 -2.45 21.59 -2.68
C LEU A 475 -1.85 21.51 -4.08
N ALA A 476 -2.66 21.37 -5.13
CA ALA A 476 -2.20 21.35 -6.51
C ALA A 476 -1.46 22.64 -6.89
N ALA A 477 -2.00 23.80 -6.50
CA ALA A 477 -1.38 25.09 -6.75
C ALA A 477 -0.05 25.25 -6.00
N VAL A 478 -0.01 24.85 -4.72
CA VAL A 478 1.21 24.86 -3.91
C VAL A 478 2.28 23.94 -4.49
N TRP A 479 1.92 22.71 -4.83
CA TRP A 479 2.84 21.74 -5.42
C TRP A 479 3.39 22.22 -6.77
N ALA A 480 2.52 22.75 -7.65
CA ALA A 480 2.92 23.29 -8.94
C ALA A 480 3.90 24.46 -8.79
N HIS A 481 3.68 25.35 -7.82
CA HIS A 481 4.61 26.43 -7.49
C HIS A 481 5.98 25.89 -7.04
N LEU A 482 6.02 24.88 -6.17
CA LEU A 482 7.26 24.33 -5.61
C LEU A 482 8.09 23.56 -6.64
N ILE A 483 7.46 22.84 -7.57
CA ILE A 483 8.14 22.05 -8.60
C ILE A 483 8.55 22.88 -9.83
N ALA A 484 7.96 24.06 -10.02
CA ALA A 484 8.30 24.94 -11.13
C ALA A 484 9.79 25.36 -11.12
N GLN A 485 10.40 25.43 -12.30
CA GLN A 485 11.75 25.97 -12.43
C GLN A 485 11.77 27.46 -12.05
N PRO A 486 12.87 27.98 -11.49
CA PRO A 486 13.03 29.41 -11.26
C PRO A 486 12.91 30.12 -12.62
N GLU A 487 12.21 31.25 -12.67
CA GLU A 487 12.27 32.07 -13.88
C GLU A 487 13.72 32.44 -14.15
N GLU A 488 14.23 32.12 -15.35
CA GLU A 488 15.54 32.62 -15.75
C GLU A 488 15.51 34.15 -15.63
N PRO A 489 16.50 34.77 -14.98
CA PRO A 489 16.54 36.22 -14.87
C PRO A 489 16.51 36.80 -16.28
N GLN A 490 15.41 37.50 -16.62
CA GLN A 490 15.27 38.12 -17.93
C GLN A 490 16.54 38.90 -18.24
N PRO A 491 17.21 38.66 -19.39
CA PRO A 491 18.43 39.37 -19.72
C PRO A 491 18.13 40.86 -19.66
N ALA A 492 18.87 41.56 -18.80
CA ALA A 492 18.69 42.97 -18.53
C ALA A 492 18.52 43.69 -19.87
N GLN A 493 17.33 44.23 -20.13
CA GLN A 493 17.07 44.95 -21.36
C GLN A 493 18.07 46.09 -21.44
N THR A 494 19.08 45.91 -22.29
CA THR A 494 20.06 46.95 -22.61
C THR A 494 19.27 48.10 -23.20
N LYS A 495 18.98 49.11 -22.38
CA LYS A 495 18.37 50.36 -22.84
C LYS A 495 19.35 51.00 -23.80
N THR A 496 19.19 50.69 -25.08
CA THR A 496 19.88 51.40 -26.16
C THR A 496 19.24 52.78 -26.22
N ARG A 497 19.91 53.76 -25.61
CA ARG A 497 19.59 55.18 -25.81
C ARG A 497 19.85 55.50 -27.28
N ALA A 498 18.78 55.80 -28.02
CA ALA A 498 18.86 56.50 -29.29
C ALA A 498 19.10 58.00 -29.05
#